data_AF-W4P5L8-F1
#
_entry.id   AF-W4P5L8-F1
#
_cell.length_a   1.000
_cell.length_b   1.000
_cell.length_c   1.000
_cell.angle_alpha   90.00
_cell.angle_beta   90.00
_cell.angle_gamma   90.00
#
_symmetry.space_group_name_H-M   'P 1'
#
loop_
_entity.id
_entity.type
_entity.pdbx_description
1 polymer ?
#
loop_
_entity_poly.entity_id
_entity_poly.type
_entity_poly.pdbx_seq_one_letter_code
_entity_poly.pdbx_strand_id
1 'polypeptide(L)' 'MAAKPSIPKGTRDFSPVEMAKRNYIFDTIRDVYHLYGFQQIETPSMEMLST' A
#
# COMPACT_ATOMS: atom_id res chain seq x y z
N MET A 1 -16.65 27.79 -14.39
CA MET A 1 -15.21 27.47 -14.27
C MET A 1 -15.11 26.07 -13.70
N ALA A 2 -14.36 25.16 -14.33
CA ALA A 2 -14.18 23.80 -13.80
C ALA A 2 -13.37 23.86 -12.49
N ALA A 3 -13.84 23.19 -11.45
CA ALA A 3 -13.10 23.09 -10.20
C ALA A 3 -11.79 22.32 -10.44
N LYS A 4 -10.66 22.85 -9.92
CA LYS A 4 -9.40 22.13 -9.99
C LYS A 4 -9.57 20.78 -9.26
N PRO A 5 -9.15 19.65 -9.86
CA PRO A 5 -9.15 18.37 -9.17
C PRO A 5 -8.36 18.48 -7.86
N SER A 6 -8.88 17.88 -6.80
CA SER A 6 -8.23 17.82 -5.50
C SER A 6 -8.28 16.40 -4.97
N ILE A 7 -7.28 16.04 -4.16
CA ILE A 7 -7.22 14.72 -3.53
C ILE A 7 -8.35 14.59 -2.48
N PRO A 8 -9.07 13.46 -2.42
CA PRO A 8 -10.07 13.23 -1.38
C PRO A 8 -9.48 13.42 0.03
N LYS A 9 -10.26 14.02 0.93
CA LYS A 9 -9.84 14.21 2.33
C LYS A 9 -9.47 12.86 2.95
N GLY A 10 -8.29 12.80 3.57
CA GLY A 10 -7.75 11.57 4.18
C GLY A 10 -6.86 10.74 3.25
N THR A 11 -6.65 11.18 2.00
CA THR A 11 -5.67 10.58 1.07
C THR A 11 -4.47 11.50 0.89
N ARG A 12 -3.35 10.95 0.41
CA ARG A 12 -2.13 11.70 0.07
C ARG A 12 -1.34 11.03 -1.05
N ASP A 13 -0.71 11.84 -1.87
CA ASP A 13 0.26 11.39 -2.86
C ASP A 13 1.64 11.20 -2.20
N PHE A 14 2.43 10.28 -2.76
CA PHE A 14 3.79 10.03 -2.32
C PHE A 14 4.78 10.33 -3.45
N SER A 15 5.80 11.13 -3.15
CA SER A 15 6.91 11.39 -4.06
C SER A 15 7.77 10.15 -4.30
N PRO A 16 8.60 10.12 -5.36
CA PRO A 16 9.50 9.00 -5.62
C PRO A 16 10.43 8.67 -4.44
N VAL A 17 10.93 9.68 -3.73
CA VAL A 17 11.82 9.49 -2.56
C VAL A 17 11.07 8.84 -1.39
N GLU A 18 9.81 9.20 -1.16
CA GLU A 18 8.99 8.58 -0.12
C GLU A 18 8.66 7.13 -0.48
N MET A 19 8.31 6.87 -1.75
CA MET A 19 8.06 5.52 -2.23
C MET A 19 9.29 4.62 -2.10
N ALA A 20 10.48 5.11 -2.43
CA ALA A 20 11.73 4.35 -2.26
C ALA A 20 11.96 3.92 -0.80
N LYS A 21 11.74 4.82 0.16
CA LYS A 21 11.85 4.52 1.60
C LYS A 21 10.80 3.50 2.06
N ARG A 22 9.57 3.59 1.55
CA ARG A 22 8.50 2.64 1.90
C ARG A 22 8.79 1.25 1.34
N ASN A 23 9.28 1.17 0.10
CA ASN A 23 9.66 -0.09 -0.52
C ASN A 23 10.76 -0.78 0.27
N TYR A 24 11.81 -0.05 0.70
CA TYR A 24 12.86 -0.60 1.56
C TYR A 24 12.31 -1.29 2.82
N ILE A 25 11.33 -0.66 3.48
CA ILE A 25 10.67 -1.24 4.65
C ILE A 25 9.91 -2.52 4.27
N PHE A 26 9.12 -2.47 3.19
CA PHE A 26 8.36 -3.64 2.74
C PHE A 26 9.24 -4.80 2.29
N ASP A 27 10.34 -4.52 1.59
CA ASP A 27 11.34 -5.51 1.18
C ASP A 27 11.94 -6.19 2.41
N THR A 28 12.39 -5.40 3.40
CA THR A 28 12.98 -5.92 4.65
C THR A 28 12.01 -6.87 5.39
N ILE A 29 10.73 -6.49 5.50
CA ILE A 29 9.73 -7.32 6.16
C ILE A 29 9.49 -8.61 5.36
N ARG A 30 9.35 -8.51 4.02
CA ARG A 30 9.16 -9.69 3.16
C ARG A 30 10.32 -10.67 3.26
N ASP A 31 11.55 -10.18 3.22
CA ASP A 31 12.76 -11.01 3.33
C ASP A 31 12.77 -11.80 4.64
N VAL A 32 12.45 -11.16 5.76
CA VAL A 32 12.35 -11.84 7.06
C VAL A 32 11.28 -12.93 7.02
N TYR A 33 10.08 -12.65 6.50
CA TYR A 33 9.00 -13.64 6.44
C TYR A 33 9.35 -14.83 5.54
N HIS A 34 10.08 -14.60 4.45
CA HIS A 34 10.56 -15.67 3.58
C HIS A 34 11.56 -16.60 4.29
N LEU A 35 12.43 -16.07 5.17
CA LEU A 35 13.34 -16.90 5.97
C LEU A 35 12.62 -17.91 6.86
N TYR A 36 11.39 -17.62 7.28
CA TYR A 36 10.56 -18.50 8.10
C TYR A 36 9.56 -19.34 7.28
N GLY A 37 9.67 -19.35 5.95
CA GLY A 37 8.85 -20.18 5.07
C GLY A 37 7.42 -19.67 4.84
N PHE A 38 7.12 -18.42 5.20
CA PHE A 38 5.83 -17.83 4.88
C PHE A 38 5.72 -17.48 3.39
N GLN A 39 4.50 -17.59 2.87
CA GLN A 39 4.15 -17.22 1.49
C GLN A 39 3.14 -16.07 1.50
N GLN A 40 3.31 -15.14 0.57
CA GLN A 40 2.38 -14.03 0.38
C GLN A 40 1.11 -14.54 -0.29
N ILE A 41 -0.04 -14.05 0.18
CA ILE A 41 -1.32 -14.11 -0.53
C ILE A 41 -1.85 -12.68 -0.67
N GLU A 42 -2.59 -12.42 -1.74
CA GLU A 42 -3.26 -11.14 -1.95
C GLU A 42 -4.75 -11.38 -2.03
N THR A 43 -5.51 -10.51 -1.38
CA THR A 43 -6.98 -10.54 -1.38
C THR A 43 -7.52 -9.26 -2.00
N PRO A 44 -8.75 -9.29 -2.55
CA PRO A 44 -9.42 -8.10 -3.04
C PRO A 44 -9.42 -6.94 -2.02
N SER A 45 -9.28 -5.70 -2.50
CA SER A 45 -9.35 -4.51 -1.64
C SER A 45 -10.78 -4.20 -1.15
N MET A 46 -11.80 -4.73 -1.83
CA MET A 46 -13.20 -4.60 -1.48
C MET A 46 -13.79 -6.00 -1.29
N GLU A 47 -14.34 -6.26 -0.11
CA GLU A 47 -14.96 -7.53 0.26
C GLU A 47 -16.48 -7.36 0.45
N MET A 48 -17.22 -8.47 0.39
CA MET A 48 -18.67 -8.46 0.66
C MET A 48 -18.94 -8.22 2.15
N LEU A 49 -19.81 -7.26 2.46
CA LEU A 49 -20.32 -7.08 3.82
C LEU A 49 -21.37 -8.15 4.11
N SER A 50 -21.11 -9.04 5.06
CA SER A 50 -22.12 -9.95 5.62
C SER A 50 -22.51 -9.48 7.02
N THR A 51 -23.77 -9.06 7.19
CA THR A 51 -24.37 -8.74 8.48
C THR A 51 -25.64 -9.56 8.66
#